data_AF-A0A7Y0CV74-F1
#
_entry.id   AF-A0A7Y0CV74-F1
#
_cell.length_a   1.000
_cell.length_b   1.000
_cell.length_c   1.000
_cell.angle_alpha   90.00
_cell.angle_beta   90.00
_cell.angle_gamma   90.00
#
_symmetry.space_group_name_H-M   'P 1'
#
loop_
_entity.id
_entity.type
_entity.pdbx_description
1 polymer ?
#
loop_
_entity_poly.entity_id
_entity_poly.type
_entity_poly.pdbx_seq_one_letter_code
_entity_poly.pdbx_strand_id
1 'polypeptide(L)'
;MEMHGGLKVYRGSPSAARNYVEAGRGRADDYYLAEGTGIAERYLASPEAGVRREGSLTGDAYEAWVGGYDPVTGAAKGRLRTDDQAVRFVEVVVNG
;
A
#
# COMPACT_ATOMS: atom_id res chain seq x y z
N MET A 1 -24.84 17.09 -5.84
CA MET A 1 -23.80 16.09 -6.12
C MET A 1 -23.70 15.23 -4.87
N GLU A 2 -24.18 13.99 -4.92
CA GLU A 2 -24.04 13.07 -3.78
C GLU A 2 -22.62 12.50 -3.82
N MET A 3 -21.89 12.64 -2.72
CA MET A 3 -20.57 12.05 -2.55
C MET A 3 -20.74 10.57 -2.23
N HIS A 4 -20.19 9.68 -3.06
CA HIS A 4 -20.16 8.26 -2.76
C HIS A 4 -18.74 7.89 -2.32
N GLY A 5 -18.61 7.08 -1.29
CA GLY A 5 -17.32 6.61 -0.78
C GLY A 5 -17.29 5.09 -0.71
N GLY A 6 -16.12 4.52 -0.47
CA GLY A 6 -15.96 3.07 -0.34
C GLY A 6 -14.75 2.68 0.49
N LEU A 7 -14.85 1.51 1.14
CA LEU A 7 -13.74 0.91 1.87
C LEU A 7 -13.68 -0.58 1.53
N LYS A 8 -12.50 -1.06 1.15
CA LYS A 8 -12.23 -2.47 0.87
C LYS A 8 -11.02 -2.94 1.65
N VAL A 9 -11.20 -3.99 2.46
CA VAL A 9 -10.11 -4.58 3.24
C VAL A 9 -9.51 -5.75 2.47
N TYR A 10 -8.20 -5.71 2.24
CA TYR A 10 -7.47 -6.83 1.66
C TYR A 10 -6.83 -7.69 2.76
N ARG A 11 -7.02 -9.01 2.66
CA ARG A 11 -6.44 -10.03 3.54
C ARG A 11 -5.72 -11.09 2.72
N GLY A 12 -4.87 -11.89 3.36
CA GLY A 12 -4.23 -13.06 2.74
C GLY A 12 -2.74 -12.88 2.53
N SER A 13 -2.22 -13.22 1.34
CA SER A 13 -0.79 -13.15 1.05
C SER A 13 -0.31 -11.74 0.70
N PRO A 14 0.89 -11.32 1.14
CA PRO A 14 1.54 -10.10 0.65
C PRO A 14 1.75 -10.08 -0.87
N SER A 15 2.15 -11.21 -1.47
CA SER A 15 2.35 -11.31 -2.92
C SER A 15 1.03 -11.15 -3.70
N ALA A 16 -0.07 -11.67 -3.16
CA ALA A 16 -1.38 -11.49 -3.76
C ALA A 16 -1.88 -10.03 -3.61
N ALA A 17 -1.50 -9.34 -2.52
CA ALA A 17 -1.75 -7.90 -2.34
C ALA A 17 -0.99 -7.05 -3.37
N ARG A 18 0.27 -7.39 -3.68
CA ARG A 18 1.03 -6.76 -4.76
C ARG A 18 0.34 -6.92 -6.12
N ASN A 19 -0.01 -8.16 -6.48
CA ASN A 19 -0.69 -8.46 -7.74
C ASN A 19 -2.00 -7.67 -7.90
N TYR A 20 -2.75 -7.46 -6.81
CA TYR A 20 -3.96 -6.65 -6.83
C TYR A 20 -3.70 -5.20 -7.28
N VAL A 21 -2.68 -4.55 -6.71
CA VAL A 21 -2.32 -3.16 -7.04
C VAL A 21 -1.78 -3.07 -8.46
N GLU A 22 -0.92 -4.01 -8.86
CA GLU A 22 -0.35 -4.06 -10.20
C GLU A 22 -1.45 -4.27 -11.27
N ALA A 23 -2.43 -5.14 -11.02
CA ALA A 23 -3.57 -5.34 -11.93
C ALA A 23 -4.50 -4.10 -12.01
N GLY A 24 -4.52 -3.27 -10.97
CA GLY A 24 -5.25 -2.00 -10.95
C GLY A 24 -4.59 -0.89 -11.78
N ARG A 25 -3.29 -1.00 -12.07
CA ARG A 25 -2.54 0.03 -12.81
C ARG A 25 -3.01 0.27 -14.25
N GLY A 26 -3.74 -0.67 -14.85
CA GLY A 26 -4.30 -0.51 -16.21
C GLY A 26 -5.64 0.21 -16.29
N ARG A 27 -6.23 0.68 -15.16
CA ARG A 27 -7.62 1.17 -15.09
C ARG A 27 -7.80 2.63 -14.70
N ALA A 28 -6.75 3.44 -14.71
CA ALA A 28 -6.85 4.88 -14.54
C ALA A 28 -5.92 5.57 -15.55
N ASP A 29 -6.48 6.53 -16.29
CA ASP A 29 -5.80 7.39 -17.27
C ASP A 29 -4.40 7.81 -16.78
N ASP A 30 -3.35 7.38 -17.49
CA ASP A 30 -1.93 7.80 -17.59
C ASP A 30 -1.24 8.69 -16.51
N TYR A 31 -1.74 8.78 -15.27
CA TYR A 31 -1.15 9.64 -14.24
C TYR A 31 -0.13 8.95 -13.32
N TYR A 32 0.27 7.69 -13.61
CA TYR A 32 1.16 6.94 -12.71
C TYR A 32 2.45 6.36 -13.29
N LEU A 33 2.82 6.56 -14.55
CA LEU A 33 4.00 5.89 -15.09
C LEU A 33 4.87 6.78 -15.97
N ALA A 34 5.95 7.30 -15.35
CA ALA A 34 7.23 7.37 -16.01
C ALA A 34 8.00 6.09 -15.63
N GLU A 35 8.70 5.46 -16.57
CA GLU A 35 9.55 4.29 -16.30
C GLU A 35 10.43 4.53 -15.06
N GLY A 36 10.34 3.63 -14.08
CA GLY A 36 11.12 3.72 -12.83
C GLY A 36 10.40 4.31 -11.61
N THR A 37 9.14 4.76 -11.72
CA THR A 37 8.34 5.20 -10.55
C THR A 37 7.75 3.99 -9.81
N GLY A 38 7.96 3.91 -8.50
CA GLY A 38 7.51 2.79 -7.67
C GLY A 38 6.00 2.49 -7.76
N ILE A 39 5.58 1.32 -7.26
CA ILE A 39 4.19 0.87 -7.30
C ILE A 39 3.24 1.63 -6.35
N ALA A 40 3.79 2.27 -5.31
CA ALA A 40 3.07 3.06 -4.33
C ALA A 40 3.96 4.18 -3.75
N GLU A 41 3.38 5.27 -3.27
CA GLU A 41 4.09 6.30 -2.49
C GLU A 41 4.00 6.00 -0.99
N ARG A 42 5.13 6.05 -0.28
CA ARG A 42 5.18 5.80 1.17
C ARG A 42 5.19 7.12 1.93
N TYR A 43 4.36 7.18 2.96
CA TYR A 43 4.34 8.25 3.93
C TYR A 43 4.53 7.68 5.35
N LEU A 44 5.23 8.42 6.20
CA LEU A 44 5.33 8.17 7.64
C LEU A 44 4.66 9.31 8.39
N ALA A 45 3.84 8.95 9.38
CA ALA A 45 3.15 9.89 10.23
C ALA A 45 3.56 9.66 11.69
N SER A 46 3.94 10.74 12.38
CA SER A 46 4.21 10.73 13.82
C SER A 46 3.71 12.03 14.44
N PRO A 47 3.36 12.05 15.74
CA PRO A 47 2.99 13.29 16.44
C PRO A 47 4.07 14.37 16.38
N GLU A 48 5.35 13.98 16.44
CA GLU A 48 6.47 14.90 16.56
C GLU A 48 6.91 15.49 15.22
N ALA A 49 6.91 14.68 14.15
CA ALA A 49 7.40 15.08 12.83
C ALA A 49 6.29 15.32 11.79
N GLY A 50 5.02 15.16 12.18
CA GLY A 50 3.89 15.24 11.26
C GLY A 50 3.93 14.14 10.20
N VAL A 51 3.42 14.45 9.00
CA VAL A 51 3.43 13.53 7.86
C VAL A 51 4.60 13.86 6.94
N ARG A 52 5.44 12.86 6.64
CA ARG A 52 6.58 12.97 5.74
C ARG A 52 6.49 11.94 4.62
N ARG A 53 6.87 12.36 3.41
CA ARG A 53 7.00 11.48 2.24
C ARG A 53 8.36 10.77 2.30
N GLU A 54 8.37 9.45 2.20
CA GLU A 54 9.59 8.62 2.14
C GLU A 54 9.97 8.22 0.71
N GLY A 55 9.13 8.56 -0.28
CA GLY A 55 9.33 8.24 -1.69
C GLY A 55 8.54 7.00 -2.14
N SER A 56 8.77 6.60 -3.38
CA SER A 56 8.06 5.50 -4.02
C SER A 56 8.62 4.13 -3.59
N LEU A 57 7.75 3.15 -3.42
CA LEU A 57 8.10 1.75 -3.13
C LEU A 57 8.18 0.95 -4.42
N THR A 58 9.24 0.18 -4.62
CA THR A 58 9.25 -0.88 -5.64
C THR A 58 8.21 -1.96 -5.32
N GLY A 59 7.95 -2.87 -6.26
CA GLY A 59 7.05 -4.01 -6.03
C GLY A 59 7.45 -4.83 -4.80
N ASP A 60 8.73 -5.16 -4.68
CA ASP A 60 9.26 -5.94 -3.55
C ASP A 60 9.18 -5.15 -2.23
N ALA A 61 9.47 -3.84 -2.27
CA ALA A 61 9.37 -2.98 -1.09
C ALA A 61 7.92 -2.82 -0.63
N TYR A 62 6.97 -2.73 -1.55
CA TYR A 62 5.55 -2.73 -1.24
C TYR A 62 5.09 -4.07 -0.66
N GLU A 63 5.52 -5.18 -1.25
CA GLU A 63 5.21 -6.53 -0.75
C GLU A 63 5.69 -6.73 0.69
N ALA A 64 6.93 -6.32 1.01
CA ALA A 64 7.44 -6.31 2.37
C ALA A 64 6.59 -5.42 3.30
N TRP A 65 6.22 -4.21 2.82
CA TRP A 65 5.42 -3.25 3.59
C TRP A 65 4.05 -3.80 3.98
N VAL A 66 3.29 -4.36 3.02
CA VAL A 66 1.98 -4.99 3.28
C VAL A 66 2.11 -6.32 4.04
N GLY A 67 3.27 -6.95 3.96
CA GLY A 67 3.66 -8.08 4.81
C GLY A 67 3.82 -7.70 6.29
N GLY A 68 3.89 -6.40 6.60
CA GLY A 68 4.08 -5.88 7.95
C GLY A 68 5.55 -5.66 8.32
N TYR A 69 6.46 -5.68 7.36
CA TYR A 69 7.86 -5.32 7.59
C TYR A 69 8.11 -3.85 7.25
N ASP A 70 9.14 -3.24 7.82
CA ASP A 70 9.67 -1.99 7.31
C ASP A 70 10.52 -2.26 6.06
N PRO A 71 10.18 -1.69 4.89
CA PRO A 71 10.92 -1.90 3.64
C PRO A 71 12.39 -1.49 3.65
N VAL A 72 12.81 -0.63 4.57
CA VAL A 72 14.18 -0.14 4.67
C VAL A 72 15.00 -1.01 5.62
N THR A 73 14.44 -1.33 6.79
CA THR A 73 15.20 -2.05 7.84
C THR A 73 14.94 -3.55 7.85
N GLY A 74 13.88 -4.03 7.19
CA GLY A 74 13.41 -5.41 7.27
C GLY A 74 12.79 -5.78 8.62
N ALA A 75 12.69 -4.84 9.57
CA ALA A 75 12.15 -5.10 10.89
C ALA A 75 10.63 -5.32 10.83
N ALA A 76 10.12 -6.25 11.64
CA ALA A 76 8.68 -6.41 11.80
C ALA A 76 8.06 -5.18 12.48
N LYS A 77 6.94 -4.70 11.95
CA LYS A 77 6.12 -3.63 12.55
C LYS A 77 5.29 -4.19 13.70
N GLY A 78 5.96 -4.64 14.75
CA GLY A 78 5.35 -5.31 15.90
C GLY A 78 5.13 -6.81 15.66
N ARG A 79 4.02 -7.34 16.19
CA ARG A 79 3.67 -8.76 16.07
C ARG A 79 2.87 -9.01 14.80
N LEU A 80 3.43 -9.79 13.89
CA LEU A 80 2.79 -10.10 12.61
C LEU A 80 1.86 -11.30 12.73
N ARG A 81 0.70 -11.22 12.07
CA ARG A 81 -0.11 -12.40 11.79
C ARG A 81 0.44 -13.11 10.56
N THR A 82 0.56 -14.43 10.66
CA THR A 82 1.09 -15.30 9.60
C THR A 82 0.01 -16.17 8.96
N ASP A 83 -1.23 -16.08 9.43
CA ASP A 83 -2.39 -16.77 8.86
C ASP A 83 -2.99 -16.00 7.66
N ASP A 84 -3.95 -16.63 6.99
CA ASP A 84 -4.66 -16.08 5.84
C ASP A 84 -5.62 -14.92 6.21
N GLN A 85 -5.88 -14.71 7.51
CA GLN A 85 -6.73 -13.63 8.02
C GLN A 85 -5.96 -12.33 8.28
N ALA A 86 -4.64 -12.32 8.07
CA ALA A 86 -3.83 -11.12 8.18
C ALA A 86 -4.31 -10.03 7.22
N VAL A 87 -4.75 -8.90 7.77
CA VAL A 87 -5.05 -7.69 7.00
C VAL A 87 -3.74 -7.11 6.46
N ARG A 88 -3.72 -6.82 5.15
CA ARG A 88 -2.52 -6.34 4.44
C ARG A 88 -2.60 -4.85 4.13
N PHE A 89 -3.73 -4.43 3.58
CA PHE A 89 -4.03 -3.02 3.35
C PHE A 89 -5.54 -2.80 3.30
N VAL A 90 -5.93 -1.53 3.36
CA VAL A 90 -7.29 -1.08 3.15
C VAL A 90 -7.28 -0.07 2.01
N GLU A 91 -8.08 -0.32 1.00
CA GLU A 91 -8.34 0.64 -0.08
C GLU A 91 -9.52 1.52 0.33
N VAL A 92 -9.35 2.83 0.19
CA VAL A 92 -10.37 3.84 0.53
C VAL A 92 -10.63 4.68 -0.72
N VAL A 93 -11.89 4.73 -1.14
CA VAL A 93 -12.36 5.61 -2.22
C VAL A 93 -13.11 6.77 -1.56
N VAL A 94 -12.68 7.98 -1.87
CA VAL A 94 -13.30 9.21 -1.36
C VAL A 94 -13.91 9.94 -2.55
N ASN A 95 -15.23 10.12 -2.53
CA ASN A 95 -15.98 10.81 -3.58
C ASN A 95 -15.92 10.14 -4.96
N GLY A 96 -16.10 8.81 -4.98
CA GLY A 96 -16.28 8.03 -6.19
C GLY A 96 -17.69 8.13 -6.78
#